data_AF-A0A9R0JBF3-F1
#
_entry.id   AF-A0A9R0JBF3-F1
#
_cell.length_a   1.000
_cell.length_b   1.000
_cell.length_c   1.000
_cell.angle_alpha   90.00
_cell.angle_beta   90.00
_cell.angle_gamma   90.00
#
_symmetry.space_group_name_H-M   'P 1'
#
loop_
_entity.id
_entity.type
_entity.pdbx_description
1 polymer ?
#
loop_
_entity_poly.entity_id
_entity_poly.type
_entity_poly.pdbx_seq_one_letter_code
_entity_poly.pdbx_strand_id
1 'polypeptide(L)' 'MVAKLMNAIRYSRYGGGTTALKRVKIDVPDPKADEVLLKVEVVSLNAFDWKIQKGVSRPILPRKFPYVPVLFRLSVSKL' A
#
# COMPACT_ATOMS: atom_id res chain seq x y z
N MET A 1 -24.05 6.85 -2.80
CA MET A 1 -22.82 7.43 -3.36
C MET A 1 -22.09 6.33 -4.11
N VAL A 2 -21.69 6.52 -5.37
CA VAL A 2 -21.01 5.48 -6.16
C VAL A 2 -19.59 5.31 -5.64
N ALA A 3 -19.21 4.09 -5.26
CA ALA A 3 -17.86 3.79 -4.81
C ALA A 3 -16.87 4.09 -5.94
N LYS A 4 -15.98 5.06 -5.71
CA LYS A 4 -14.91 5.38 -6.65
C LYS A 4 -13.78 4.37 -6.44
N LEU A 5 -13.46 3.61 -7.48
CA LEU A 5 -12.38 2.63 -7.44
C LEU A 5 -11.04 3.26 -7.86
N MET A 6 -9.94 2.80 -7.25
CA MET A 6 -8.57 3.09 -7.65
C MET A 6 -7.78 1.80 -7.89
N ASN A 7 -6.75 1.89 -8.75
CA ASN A 7 -5.82 0.79 -8.95
C ASN A 7 -4.81 0.73 -7.81
N ALA A 8 -4.52 -0.47 -7.31
CA ALA A 8 -3.50 -0.71 -6.29
C ALA A 8 -2.76 -2.02 -6.54
N ILE A 9 -1.57 -2.14 -5.98
CA ILE A 9 -0.85 -3.42 -5.84
C ILE A 9 -1.09 -3.95 -4.42
N ARG A 10 -1.46 -5.22 -4.27
CA ARG A 10 -1.63 -5.87 -2.94
C ARG A 10 -1.01 -7.25 -2.89
N TYR A 11 -0.66 -7.68 -1.69
CA TYR A 11 -0.37 -9.08 -1.36
C TYR A 11 -1.20 -9.54 -0.16
N SER A 12 -1.57 -10.82 -0.12
CA SER A 12 -2.48 -11.39 0.90
C SER A 12 -1.80 -12.28 1.93
N ARG A 13 -0.50 -12.52 1.77
CA ARG A 13 0.31 -13.32 2.69
C ARG A 13 1.75 -12.86 2.65
N TYR A 14 2.48 -13.18 3.71
CA TYR A 14 3.93 -13.07 3.69
C TYR A 14 4.56 -14.05 2.69
N GLY A 15 5.75 -13.73 2.20
CA GLY A 15 6.47 -14.50 1.21
C GLY A 15 5.86 -14.38 -0.20
N GLY A 16 6.35 -15.21 -1.13
CA GLY A 16 5.93 -15.22 -2.52
C GLY A 16 6.52 -14.11 -3.40
N GLY A 17 7.19 -13.12 -2.81
CA GLY A 17 7.92 -12.08 -3.57
C GLY A 17 7.03 -11.40 -4.60
N THR A 18 7.55 -11.21 -5.81
CA THR A 18 6.85 -10.53 -6.90
C THR A 18 5.61 -11.28 -7.39
N THR A 19 5.57 -12.62 -7.33
CA THR A 19 4.42 -13.42 -7.81
C THR A 19 3.20 -13.30 -6.90
N ALA A 20 3.41 -12.93 -5.64
CA ALA A 20 2.32 -12.65 -4.71
C ALA A 20 1.73 -11.24 -4.86
N LEU A 21 2.37 -10.35 -5.62
CA LEU A 21 1.87 -9.00 -5.88
C LEU A 21 0.79 -9.06 -6.97
N LYS A 22 -0.43 -8.61 -6.63
CA LYS A 22 -1.57 -8.57 -7.54
C LYS A 22 -1.99 -7.13 -7.78
N ARG A 23 -2.18 -6.77 -9.05
CA ARG A 23 -2.85 -5.52 -9.43
C ARG A 23 -4.35 -5.69 -9.29
N VAL A 24 -4.98 -4.84 -8.50
CA VAL A 24 -6.41 -4.91 -8.17
C VAL A 24 -7.04 -3.52 -8.21
N LYS A 25 -8.37 -3.46 -8.36
CA LYS A 25 -9.16 -2.27 -8.07
C LYS A 25 -9.69 -2.36 -6.65
N ILE A 26 -9.53 -1.29 -5.88
CA ILE A 26 -10.06 -1.16 -4.51
C ILE A 26 -10.76 0.18 -4.37
N ASP A 27 -11.62 0.32 -3.37
CA ASP A 27 -12.25 1.61 -3.08
C ASP A 27 -11.18 2.67 -2.73
N VAL A 28 -11.42 3.90 -3.17
CA VAL A 28 -10.68 5.06 -2.70
C VAL A 28 -10.99 5.23 -1.22
N PRO A 29 -9.98 5.34 -0.34
CA PRO A 29 -10.22 5.47 1.09
C PRO A 29 -10.84 6.83 1.41
N ASP A 30 -11.80 6.84 2.34
CA ASP A 30 -12.33 8.06 2.92
C ASP A 30 -11.38 8.55 4.03
N PRO A 31 -10.85 9.78 3.93
CA PRO A 31 -9.99 10.34 4.97
C PRO A 31 -10.80 10.64 6.24
N LYS A 32 -10.19 10.43 7.41
CA LYS A 32 -10.71 10.91 8.69
C LYS A 32 -10.52 12.42 8.84
N ALA A 33 -11.07 12.99 9.92
CA ALA A 33 -11.03 14.43 10.20
C ALA A 33 -9.60 15.02 10.23
N ASP A 34 -8.60 14.23 10.61
CA ASP A 34 -7.19 14.59 10.73
C ASP A 34 -6.32 14.04 9.58
N GLU A 35 -6.92 13.46 8.55
CA GLU A 35 -6.24 12.86 7.41
C GLU A 35 -6.51 13.65 6.12
N VAL A 36 -5.59 13.56 5.16
CA VAL A 36 -5.77 14.13 3.81
C VAL A 36 -5.75 13.01 2.78
N LEU A 37 -6.66 13.09 1.81
CA LEU A 37 -6.67 12.17 0.67
C LEU A 37 -5.74 12.68 -0.43
N LEU A 38 -4.67 11.95 -0.68
CA LEU A 38 -3.69 12.29 -1.71
C LEU A 38 -3.92 11.48 -2.99
N LYS A 39 -3.93 12.17 -4.14
CA LYS A 39 -3.75 11.52 -5.44
C LYS A 39 -2.26 11.26 -5.64
N VAL A 40 -1.86 10.01 -5.45
CA VAL A 40 -0.48 9.59 -5.57
C VAL A 40 -0.04 9.63 -7.04
N GLU A 41 0.93 10.49 -7.38
CA GLU A 41 1.50 10.56 -8.72
C GLU A 41 2.71 9.63 -8.89
N VAL A 42 3.55 9.56 -7.86
CA VAL A 42 4.77 8.75 -7.83
C VAL A 42 4.92 8.10 -6.45
N VAL A 43 5.55 6.92 -6.41
CA VAL A 43 6.00 6.25 -5.19
C VAL A 43 7.40 5.69 -5.40
N SER A 44 8.22 5.73 -4.34
CA SER A 44 9.53 5.09 -4.31
C SER A 44 9.47 3.78 -3.52
N LEU A 45 10.20 2.76 -3.97
CA LEU A 45 10.39 1.54 -3.19
C LEU A 45 11.62 1.65 -2.30
N ASN A 46 11.48 1.28 -1.04
CA ASN A 46 12.58 1.13 -0.09
C ASN A 46 12.92 -0.34 0.10
N ALA A 47 14.17 -0.63 0.47
CA ALA A 47 14.60 -2.00 0.78
C ALA A 47 13.78 -2.64 1.92
N PHE A 48 13.17 -1.83 2.78
CA PHE A 48 12.34 -2.32 3.87
C PHE A 48 10.97 -2.84 3.40
N ASP A 49 10.42 -2.34 2.28
CA ASP A 49 9.07 -2.71 1.83
C ASP A 49 8.94 -4.20 1.50
N TRP A 50 9.95 -4.78 0.85
CA TRP A 50 9.97 -6.22 0.54
C TRP A 50 10.40 -7.06 1.74
N LYS A 51 11.16 -6.50 2.69
CA LYS A 51 11.48 -7.17 3.97
C LYS A 51 10.22 -7.36 4.81
N ILE A 52 9.29 -6.41 4.78
CA ILE A 52 7.96 -6.56 5.39
C ILE A 52 7.21 -7.73 4.74
N GLN A 53 7.17 -7.81 3.40
CA GLN A 53 6.52 -8.93 2.70
C GLN A 53 7.18 -10.27 3.05
N LYS A 54 8.51 -10.33 3.18
CA LYS A 54 9.21 -11.56 3.62
C LYS A 54 8.94 -11.95 5.07
N GLY A 55 8.38 -11.04 5.88
CA GLY A 55 8.01 -11.30 7.27
C GLY A 55 9.10 -10.97 8.29
N VAL A 56 10.11 -10.17 7.91
CA VAL A 56 11.21 -9.75 8.81
C VAL A 56 10.67 -8.94 10.00
N SER A 57 9.58 -8.20 9.81
CA SER A 57 8.95 -7.35 10.81
C SER A 57 7.80 -8.01 11.56
N ARG A 58 7.67 -9.34 11.51
CA ARG A 58 6.64 -10.06 12.28
C ARG A 58 6.92 -9.94 13.78
N PRO A 59 5.89 -9.82 14.64
CA PRO A 59 4.45 -9.79 14.32
C PRO A 59 3.89 -8.37 14.04
N ILE A 60 4.75 -7.36 13.94
CA ILE A 60 4.37 -5.94 13.97
C ILE A 60 3.79 -5.46 12.62
N LEU A 61 4.33 -5.92 11.49
CA LEU A 61 3.93 -5.49 10.14
C LEU A 61 3.89 -6.64 9.10
N PRO A 62 2.95 -6.59 8.13
CA PRO A 62 1.82 -5.66 8.06
C PRO A 62 0.72 -6.05 9.06
N ARG A 63 0.00 -5.06 9.59
CA ARG A 63 -1.03 -5.27 10.63
C ARG A 63 -2.23 -6.11 10.19
N LYS A 64 -2.55 -6.09 8.89
CA LYS A 64 -3.69 -6.81 8.32
C LYS A 64 -3.42 -7.15 6.86
N PHE A 65 -3.87 -8.34 6.45
CA PHE A 65 -3.95 -8.73 5.05
C PHE A 65 -5.37 -8.52 4.50
N PRO A 66 -5.52 -8.23 3.18
CA PRO A 66 -4.44 -7.97 2.21
C PRO A 66 -3.80 -6.58 2.39
N TYR A 67 -2.51 -6.43 2.08
CA TYR A 67 -1.75 -5.20 2.33
C TYR A 67 -1.28 -4.53 1.03
N VAL A 68 -1.36 -3.19 0.98
CA VAL A 68 -0.79 -2.36 -0.09
C VAL A 68 0.63 -1.96 0.33
N PRO A 69 1.70 -2.35 -0.39
CA PRO A 69 3.09 -2.05 -0.04
C PRO A 69 3.42 -0.55 -0.16
N VAL A 70 4.68 -0.22 0.14
CA VAL A 70 5.22 1.15 0.22
C VAL A 70 4.69 1.84 1.47
N LEU A 71 5.25 1.46 2.62
CA LEU A 71 4.86 2.03 3.90
C LEU A 71 5.22 3.52 3.98
N PHE A 72 6.42 3.87 3.49
CA PHE A 72 6.87 5.25 3.37
C PHE A 72 6.65 5.72 1.93
N ARG A 73 5.57 6.47 1.72
CA ARG A 73 5.26 7.05 0.41
C ARG A 73 5.88 8.43 0.31
N LEU A 74 6.85 8.60 -0.57
CA LEU A 74 7.24 9.93 -1.04
C LEU A 74 6.24 10.35 -2.10
N SER A 75 5.33 11.26 -1.76
CA SER A 75 4.46 11.93 -2.73
C SER A 75 5.07 13.29 -3.05
N VAL A 76 5.60 13.46 -4.26
CA VAL A 76 6.01 14.78 -4.75
C VAL A 76 4.79 15.42 -5.39
N SER A 77 4.04 16.22 -4.65
CA SER A 77 3.06 17.14 -5.24
C SER A 77 2.83 18.35 -4.34
N LYS A 78 3.69 19.36 -4.53
CA LYS A 78 3.39 20.76 -4.23
C LYS A 78 4.28 21.63 -5.13
N LEU A 79 3.86 21.76 -6.38
CA LEU A 79 4.08 22.94 -7.22
C LEU A 79 2.75 23.21 -7.93
#